data_AF-D8QUR0-F1
#
_entry.id   AF-D8QUR0-F1
#
_cell.length_a   1.000
_cell.length_b   1.000
_cell.length_c   1.000
_cell.angle_alpha   90.00
_cell.angle_beta   90.00
_cell.angle_gamma   90.00
#
_symmetry.space_group_name_H-M   'P 1'
#
loop_
_entity.id
_entity.type
_entity.pdbx_description
1 polymer ?
#
loop_
_entity_poly.entity_id
_entity_poly.type
_entity_poly.pdbx_seq_one_letter_code
_entity_poly.pdbx_strand_id
1 'polypeptide(L)'
;MLKGTVVYYDGQMDDARVNVSLACTTALAGAAVLNHAEATAIIKDESTGQVVGARVRDKLSGTEFDVHAKVVVNAGGPFVDELRRFADKESKPMIAPSSGVHVVLPDYYSPESMGLIVPKTKDGRVVFMLPWLGRTVAGTTDSISPITMLPELKEEEIQFILDAISDYVCVKVRRSDIMSAWGGIRPIRPRMETRQASPEIT
;
A
#
# COMPACT_ATOMS: atom_id res chain seq x y z
N MET A 1 18.31 -28.35 -12.00
CA MET A 1 17.93 -29.26 -10.89
C MET A 1 17.85 -28.45 -9.60
N LEU A 2 16.76 -28.62 -8.84
CA LEU A 2 16.61 -28.09 -7.49
C LEU A 2 17.66 -28.73 -6.56
N LYS A 3 18.33 -27.92 -5.72
CA LYS A 3 19.41 -28.39 -4.82
C LYS A 3 18.98 -28.48 -3.36
N GLY A 4 17.93 -27.78 -2.96
CA GLY A 4 17.41 -27.75 -1.60
C GLY A 4 16.31 -26.70 -1.45
N THR A 5 15.71 -26.64 -0.27
CA THR A 5 14.70 -25.65 0.10
C THR A 5 14.96 -25.13 1.52
N VAL A 6 14.43 -23.95 1.83
CA VAL A 6 14.46 -23.35 3.18
C VAL A 6 13.02 -23.15 3.62
N VAL A 7 12.70 -23.58 4.84
CA VAL A 7 11.39 -23.40 5.44
C VAL A 7 11.55 -22.56 6.69
N TYR A 8 10.71 -21.53 6.83
CA TYR A 8 10.68 -20.63 7.98
C TYR A 8 9.24 -20.23 8.29
N TYR A 9 9.01 -19.66 9.47
CA TYR A 9 7.70 -19.17 9.90
C TYR A 9 7.54 -17.68 9.60
N ASP A 10 6.34 -17.30 9.16
CA ASP A 10 5.96 -15.91 8.91
C ASP A 10 4.50 -15.66 9.35
N GLY A 11 4.11 -14.39 9.46
CA GLY A 11 2.76 -13.98 9.84
C GLY A 11 1.87 -13.73 8.62
N GLN A 12 0.62 -14.17 8.70
CA GLN A 12 -0.42 -13.83 7.72
C GLN A 12 -1.58 -13.14 8.44
N MET A 13 -2.15 -12.09 7.84
CA MET A 13 -3.28 -11.36 8.40
C MET A 13 -4.23 -10.88 7.31
N ASP A 14 -5.50 -10.69 7.70
CA ASP A 14 -6.49 -9.99 6.90
C ASP A 14 -6.38 -8.49 7.20
N ASP A 15 -5.69 -7.76 6.32
CA ASP A 15 -5.36 -6.35 6.50
C ASP A 15 -6.61 -5.45 6.60
N ALA A 16 -7.61 -5.68 5.76
CA ALA A 16 -8.87 -4.98 5.77
C ALA A 16 -9.62 -5.19 7.10
N ARG A 17 -9.69 -6.44 7.59
CA ARG A 17 -10.35 -6.74 8.87
C ARG A 17 -9.59 -6.19 10.07
N VAL A 18 -8.26 -6.15 10.04
CA VAL A 18 -7.47 -5.49 11.08
C VAL A 18 -7.82 -4.00 11.16
N ASN A 19 -7.90 -3.30 10.03
CA ASN A 19 -8.28 -1.88 9.98
C ASN A 19 -9.69 -1.63 10.53
N VAL A 20 -10.67 -2.44 10.13
CA VAL A 20 -12.05 -2.33 10.65
C VAL A 20 -12.08 -2.63 12.16
N SER A 21 -11.39 -3.67 12.60
CA SER A 21 -11.33 -4.03 14.03
C SER A 21 -10.71 -2.92 14.87
N LEU A 22 -9.67 -2.26 14.36
CA LEU A 22 -9.04 -1.10 15.01
C LEU A 22 -10.02 0.07 15.12
N ALA A 23 -10.74 0.40 14.04
CA ALA A 23 -11.73 1.47 14.03
C ALA A 23 -12.89 1.20 15.02
N CYS A 24 -13.44 -0.03 15.02
CA CYS A 24 -14.49 -0.43 15.94
C CYS A 24 -14.02 -0.40 17.41
N THR A 25 -12.81 -0.91 17.68
CA THR A 25 -12.24 -0.89 19.04
C THR A 25 -12.05 0.54 19.54
N THR A 26 -11.61 1.44 18.66
CA THR A 26 -11.45 2.86 18.97
C THR A 26 -12.79 3.52 19.29
N ALA A 27 -13.86 3.21 18.55
CA ALA A 27 -15.20 3.68 18.84
C ALA A 27 -15.73 3.14 20.19
N LEU A 28 -15.50 1.85 20.49
CA LEU A 28 -15.86 1.24 21.78
C LEU A 28 -15.12 1.89 22.96
N ALA A 29 -13.90 2.39 22.73
CA ALA A 29 -13.14 3.17 23.71
C ALA A 29 -13.64 4.62 23.89
N GLY A 30 -14.69 5.03 23.16
CA GLY A 30 -15.34 6.34 23.31
C GLY A 30 -14.87 7.43 22.33
N ALA A 31 -14.05 7.08 21.34
CA ALA A 31 -13.67 8.04 20.30
C ALA A 31 -14.76 8.17 19.22
N ALA A 32 -14.89 9.37 18.65
CA ALA A 32 -15.67 9.55 17.43
C ALA A 32 -14.88 9.02 16.22
N VAL A 33 -15.49 8.13 15.45
CA VAL A 33 -14.90 7.53 14.25
C VAL A 33 -15.85 7.73 13.08
N LEU A 34 -15.35 8.36 12.01
CA LEU A 34 -16.14 8.63 10.81
C LEU A 34 -15.40 8.10 9.57
N ASN A 35 -16.13 7.35 8.74
CA ASN A 35 -15.74 7.08 7.35
C ASN A 35 -16.47 8.06 6.43
N HIS A 36 -16.07 8.12 5.16
CA HIS A 36 -16.62 9.08 4.18
C HIS A 36 -16.51 10.57 4.60
N ALA A 37 -15.68 10.88 5.60
CA ALA A 37 -15.39 12.22 6.09
C ALA A 37 -14.03 12.66 5.53
N GLU A 38 -14.05 13.46 4.47
CA GLU A 38 -12.86 13.92 3.76
C GLU A 38 -12.36 15.23 4.38
N ALA A 39 -11.11 15.27 4.84
CA ALA A 39 -10.47 16.53 5.21
C ALA A 39 -10.17 17.33 3.93
N THR A 40 -10.75 18.53 3.79
CA THR A 40 -10.61 19.37 2.59
C THR A 40 -9.72 20.59 2.83
N ALA A 41 -9.49 20.97 4.09
CA ALA A 41 -8.53 22.00 4.47
C ALA A 41 -8.07 21.85 5.92
N ILE A 42 -6.93 22.46 6.26
CA ILE A 42 -6.42 22.57 7.62
C ILE A 42 -6.78 23.95 8.17
N ILE A 43 -7.31 24.00 9.39
CA ILE A 43 -7.63 25.25 10.10
C ILE A 43 -6.42 25.66 10.93
N LYS A 44 -6.00 26.91 10.78
CA LYS A 44 -4.91 27.49 11.56
C LYS A 44 -5.41 28.69 12.36
N ASP A 45 -4.85 28.84 13.55
CA ASP A 45 -4.97 30.07 14.32
C ASP A 45 -4.19 31.19 13.61
N GLU A 46 -4.85 32.29 13.31
CA GLU A 46 -4.27 33.39 12.52
C GLU A 46 -3.15 34.11 13.27
N SER A 47 -3.20 34.14 14.60
CA SER A 47 -2.25 34.89 15.43
C SER A 47 -0.94 34.13 15.65
N THR A 48 -1.02 32.80 15.76
CA THR A 48 0.13 31.93 16.07
C THR A 48 0.59 31.09 14.89
N GLY A 49 -0.24 30.96 13.85
CA GLY A 49 -0.01 30.06 12.70
C GLY A 49 -0.13 28.58 13.03
N GLN A 50 -0.56 28.22 14.25
CA GLN A 50 -0.67 26.83 14.69
C GLN A 50 -1.88 26.13 14.08
N VAL A 51 -1.75 24.84 13.81
CA VAL A 51 -2.87 24.01 13.36
C VAL A 51 -3.82 23.74 14.53
N VAL A 52 -5.09 24.07 14.36
CA VAL A 52 -6.13 23.96 15.41
C VAL A 52 -7.34 23.12 14.97
N GLY A 53 -7.32 22.57 13.76
CA GLY A 53 -8.42 21.76 13.25
C GLY A 53 -8.34 21.46 11.76
N ALA A 54 -9.46 20.97 11.22
CA ALA A 54 -9.65 20.72 9.80
C ALA A 54 -11.10 21.01 9.38
N ARG A 55 -11.27 21.48 8.14
CA ARG A 55 -12.56 21.48 7.43
C ARG A 55 -12.78 20.09 6.88
N VAL A 56 -13.95 19.53 7.15
CA VAL A 56 -14.32 18.17 6.76
C VAL A 56 -15.57 18.22 5.89
N ARG A 57 -15.57 17.42 4.82
CA ARG A 57 -16.72 17.19 3.94
C ARG A 57 -17.25 15.78 4.15
N ASP A 58 -18.52 15.66 4.47
CA ASP A 58 -19.24 14.39 4.37
C ASP A 58 -19.48 14.07 2.88
N LYS A 59 -18.84 13.01 2.38
CA LYS A 59 -18.96 12.60 0.97
C LYS A 59 -20.30 11.97 0.61
N LEU A 60 -21.14 11.62 1.58
CA LEU A 60 -22.46 11.06 1.33
C LEU A 60 -23.50 12.17 1.13
N SER A 61 -23.48 13.20 1.97
CA SER A 61 -24.43 14.34 1.87
C SER A 61 -23.89 15.55 1.12
N GLY A 62 -22.56 15.68 1.01
CA GLY A 62 -21.88 16.88 0.51
C GLY A 62 -21.75 18.01 1.54
N THR A 63 -22.26 17.84 2.76
CA THR A 63 -22.21 18.85 3.81
C THR A 63 -20.78 19.05 4.31
N GLU A 64 -20.41 20.30 4.61
CA GLU A 64 -19.12 20.63 5.20
C GLU A 64 -19.26 21.16 6.63
N PHE A 65 -18.31 20.80 7.48
CA PHE A 65 -18.25 21.23 8.88
C PHE A 65 -16.80 21.31 9.38
N ASP A 66 -16.58 22.06 10.46
CA ASP A 66 -15.27 22.24 11.07
C ASP A 66 -15.09 21.30 12.28
N VAL A 67 -13.91 20.68 12.36
CA VAL A 67 -13.48 19.88 13.51
C VAL A 67 -12.26 20.55 14.13
N HIS A 68 -12.38 20.97 15.38
CA HIS A 68 -11.29 21.60 16.13
C HIS A 68 -10.60 20.58 17.03
N ALA A 69 -9.26 20.65 17.09
CA ALA A 69 -8.44 19.74 17.87
C ALA A 69 -7.17 20.44 18.37
N LYS A 70 -6.65 19.99 19.51
CA LYS A 70 -5.36 20.47 20.04
C LYS A 70 -4.17 19.96 19.23
N VAL A 71 -4.33 18.80 18.59
CA VAL A 71 -3.31 18.12 17.79
C VAL A 71 -4.00 17.49 16.59
N VAL A 72 -3.40 17.65 15.41
CA VAL A 72 -3.83 17.00 14.17
C VAL A 72 -2.70 16.11 13.68
N VAL A 73 -3.00 14.82 13.48
CA VAL A 73 -2.04 13.84 12.96
C VAL A 73 -2.41 13.50 11.52
N ASN A 74 -1.45 13.67 10.60
CA ASN A 74 -1.61 13.23 9.21
C ASN A 74 -1.15 11.78 9.06
N ALA A 75 -2.13 10.88 8.89
CA ALA A 75 -1.91 9.46 8.60
C ALA A 75 -2.48 9.07 7.22
N GLY A 76 -2.44 9.97 6.23
CA GLY A 76 -3.07 9.79 4.92
C GLY A 76 -2.40 8.81 3.95
N GLY A 77 -1.42 8.02 4.40
CA GLY A 77 -0.73 7.04 3.56
C GLY A 77 -0.14 7.67 2.28
N PRO A 78 -0.48 7.16 1.07
CA PRO A 78 -0.08 7.76 -0.21
C PRO A 78 -0.47 9.23 -0.39
N PHE A 79 -1.49 9.72 0.31
CA PHE A 79 -1.99 11.10 0.20
C PHE A 79 -1.32 12.06 1.19
N VAL A 80 -0.29 11.61 1.93
CA VAL A 80 0.37 12.40 2.98
C VAL A 80 0.85 13.77 2.48
N ASP A 81 1.42 13.84 1.28
CA ASP A 81 1.96 15.09 0.74
C ASP A 81 0.85 16.06 0.29
N GLU A 82 -0.30 15.57 -0.14
CA GLU A 82 -1.47 16.41 -0.44
C GLU A 82 -1.99 17.08 0.83
N LEU A 83 -2.19 16.29 1.90
CA LEU A 83 -2.62 16.80 3.20
C LEU A 83 -1.60 17.77 3.83
N ARG A 84 -0.30 17.55 3.62
CA ARG A 84 0.75 18.49 4.07
C ARG A 84 0.63 19.83 3.37
N ARG A 85 0.25 19.85 2.08
CA ARG A 85 0.07 21.10 1.32
C ARG A 85 -1.12 21.93 1.77
N PHE A 86 -2.11 21.33 2.45
CA PHE A 86 -3.17 22.10 3.11
C PHE A 86 -2.63 22.95 4.25
N ALA A 87 -1.58 22.48 4.95
CA ALA A 87 -0.91 23.25 5.99
C ALA A 87 0.18 24.16 5.41
N ASP A 88 0.93 23.73 4.41
CA ASP A 88 2.04 24.50 3.83
C ASP A 88 2.17 24.19 2.34
N LYS A 89 1.77 25.15 1.50
CA LYS A 89 1.75 25.00 0.03
C LYS A 89 3.14 24.70 -0.56
N GLU A 90 4.21 25.13 0.12
CA GLU A 90 5.60 24.96 -0.31
C GLU A 90 6.22 23.65 0.18
N SER A 91 5.43 22.80 0.86
CA SER A 91 5.90 21.51 1.35
C SER A 91 6.37 20.61 0.20
N LYS A 92 7.67 20.33 0.20
CA LYS A 92 8.31 19.42 -0.74
C LYS A 92 7.79 17.98 -0.57
N PRO A 93 7.66 17.22 -1.67
CA PRO A 93 7.29 15.81 -1.59
C PRO A 93 8.23 15.02 -0.68
N MET A 94 7.66 14.17 0.15
CA MET A 94 8.38 13.30 1.08
C MET A 94 8.32 11.83 0.65
N ILE A 95 7.40 11.47 -0.25
CA ILE A 95 7.23 10.11 -0.74
C ILE A 95 7.46 10.00 -2.26
N ALA A 96 7.89 8.82 -2.68
CA ALA A 96 7.95 8.35 -4.06
C ALA A 96 6.94 7.19 -4.20
N PRO A 97 5.72 7.45 -4.69
CA PRO A 97 4.68 6.43 -4.76
C PRO A 97 5.02 5.30 -5.73
N SER A 98 4.79 4.06 -5.30
CA SER A 98 4.95 2.85 -6.13
C SER A 98 3.68 2.02 -6.11
N SER A 99 3.21 1.60 -7.29
CA SER A 99 2.13 0.63 -7.45
C SER A 99 2.65 -0.79 -7.25
N GLY A 100 1.82 -1.63 -6.65
CA GLY A 100 1.99 -3.06 -6.65
C GLY A 100 0.69 -3.80 -6.86
N VAL A 101 0.78 -4.85 -7.67
CA VAL A 101 -0.35 -5.67 -8.09
C VAL A 101 -0.25 -7.07 -7.52
N HIS A 102 -1.40 -7.63 -7.17
CA HIS A 102 -1.57 -9.04 -6.85
C HIS A 102 -2.70 -9.65 -7.68
N VAL A 103 -2.61 -10.96 -7.93
CA VAL A 103 -3.63 -11.75 -8.63
C VAL A 103 -4.08 -12.91 -7.74
N VAL A 104 -5.34 -13.28 -7.86
CA VAL A 104 -5.91 -14.49 -7.24
C VAL A 104 -6.01 -15.58 -8.29
N LEU A 105 -5.46 -16.74 -7.95
CA LEU A 105 -5.41 -17.94 -8.75
C LEU A 105 -6.12 -19.09 -8.01
N PRO A 106 -6.50 -20.17 -8.72
CA PRO A 106 -7.00 -21.39 -8.10
C PRO A 106 -6.03 -21.95 -7.06
N ASP A 107 -6.55 -22.73 -6.12
CA ASP A 107 -5.79 -23.35 -5.03
C ASP A 107 -4.63 -24.24 -5.49
N TYR A 108 -4.74 -24.89 -6.65
CA TYR A 108 -3.69 -25.76 -7.18
C TYR A 108 -2.38 -25.04 -7.56
N TYR A 109 -2.30 -23.71 -7.42
CA TYR A 109 -1.07 -22.95 -7.59
C TYR A 109 -0.19 -22.91 -6.33
N SER A 110 -0.71 -23.21 -5.13
CA SER A 110 0.11 -23.27 -3.91
C SER A 110 -0.35 -24.37 -2.96
N PRO A 111 0.54 -24.92 -2.11
CA PRO A 111 0.11 -25.77 -1.01
C PRO A 111 -0.87 -25.04 -0.07
N GLU A 112 -1.81 -25.76 0.54
CA GLU A 112 -2.86 -25.17 1.39
C GLU A 112 -2.31 -24.46 2.63
N SER A 113 -1.21 -24.96 3.21
CA SER A 113 -0.66 -24.48 4.48
C SER A 113 0.75 -23.90 4.37
N MET A 114 1.23 -23.60 3.16
CA MET A 114 2.60 -23.12 2.95
C MET A 114 2.65 -22.10 1.80
N GLY A 115 3.15 -20.90 2.11
CA GLY A 115 3.51 -19.92 1.10
C GLY A 115 4.80 -20.32 0.37
N LEU A 116 4.83 -20.08 -0.93
CA LEU A 116 6.03 -20.25 -1.75
C LEU A 116 6.64 -18.89 -2.08
N ILE A 117 7.95 -18.86 -2.22
CA ILE A 117 8.71 -17.67 -2.62
C ILE A 117 9.48 -18.01 -3.88
N VAL A 118 9.27 -17.21 -4.92
CA VAL A 118 10.11 -17.10 -6.09
C VAL A 118 11.22 -16.11 -5.74
N PRO A 119 12.44 -16.58 -5.38
CA PRO A 119 13.45 -15.73 -4.75
C PRO A 119 14.13 -14.78 -5.74
N LYS A 120 14.01 -15.07 -7.04
CA LYS A 120 14.61 -14.26 -8.09
C LYS A 120 13.81 -14.42 -9.39
N THR A 121 13.06 -13.40 -9.74
CA THR A 121 12.48 -13.21 -11.08
C THR A 121 13.56 -12.80 -12.07
N LYS A 122 13.21 -12.72 -13.36
CA LYS A 122 14.14 -12.32 -14.45
C LYS A 122 14.79 -10.96 -14.21
N ASP A 123 14.11 -10.05 -13.51
CA ASP A 123 14.58 -8.71 -13.16
C ASP A 123 15.10 -8.59 -11.70
N GLY A 124 15.23 -9.71 -10.99
CA GLY A 124 15.83 -9.75 -9.65
C GLY A 124 14.89 -9.44 -8.49
N ARG A 125 13.58 -9.31 -8.74
CA ARG A 125 12.55 -9.16 -7.70
C ARG A 125 12.15 -10.50 -7.09
N VAL A 126 11.36 -10.42 -6.02
CA VAL A 126 10.77 -11.57 -5.32
C VAL A 126 9.26 -11.58 -5.59
N VAL A 127 8.72 -12.76 -5.89
CA VAL A 127 7.28 -12.99 -5.99
C VAL A 127 6.89 -14.06 -4.98
N PHE A 128 5.77 -13.86 -4.30
CA PHE A 128 5.16 -14.77 -3.36
C PHE A 128 3.97 -15.47 -4.02
N MET A 129 3.72 -16.70 -3.60
CA MET A 129 2.49 -17.45 -3.88
C MET A 129 1.95 -17.94 -2.55
N LEU A 130 0.93 -17.27 -2.02
CA LEU A 130 0.45 -17.48 -0.67
C LEU A 130 -0.95 -18.10 -0.71
N PRO A 131 -1.21 -19.20 0.03
CA PRO A 131 -2.57 -19.68 0.21
C PRO A 131 -3.39 -18.64 0.98
N TRP A 132 -4.59 -18.33 0.49
CA TRP A 132 -5.50 -17.37 1.08
C TRP A 132 -6.95 -17.77 0.80
N LEU A 133 -7.73 -18.03 1.85
CA LEU A 133 -9.16 -18.36 1.77
C LEU A 133 -9.50 -19.44 0.72
N GLY A 134 -8.68 -20.50 0.65
CA GLY A 134 -8.86 -21.61 -0.30
C GLY A 134 -8.49 -21.27 -1.75
N ARG A 135 -7.69 -20.23 -1.97
CA ARG A 135 -7.13 -19.80 -3.26
C ARG A 135 -5.65 -19.46 -3.10
N THR A 136 -4.98 -19.11 -4.19
CA THR A 136 -3.58 -18.66 -4.17
C THR A 136 -3.50 -17.18 -4.54
N VAL A 137 -2.87 -16.37 -3.70
CA VAL A 137 -2.51 -14.99 -4.00
C VAL A 137 -1.08 -14.96 -4.52
N ALA A 138 -0.87 -14.42 -5.72
CA ALA A 138 0.46 -14.24 -6.30
C ALA A 138 0.80 -12.76 -6.52
N GLY A 139 2.01 -12.36 -6.17
CA GLY A 139 2.48 -10.97 -6.28
C GLY A 139 3.82 -10.73 -5.56
N THR A 140 4.39 -9.54 -5.57
CA THR A 140 3.84 -8.29 -6.11
C THR A 140 4.73 -7.73 -7.21
N THR A 141 4.16 -6.81 -7.99
CA THR A 141 4.92 -5.85 -8.81
C THR A 141 5.40 -4.63 -8.03
N ASP A 142 6.30 -3.89 -8.66
CA ASP A 142 6.81 -2.59 -8.23
C ASP A 142 6.94 -1.72 -9.48
N SER A 143 6.19 -0.62 -9.53
CA SER A 143 6.19 0.32 -10.66
C SER A 143 5.89 1.73 -10.18
N ILE A 144 6.58 2.73 -10.72
CA ILE A 144 6.28 4.14 -10.40
C ILE A 144 4.83 4.43 -10.77
N SER A 145 4.11 5.09 -9.87
CA SER A 145 2.68 5.36 -10.04
C SER A 145 2.33 6.79 -9.62
N PRO A 146 1.40 7.46 -10.32
CA PRO A 146 0.72 8.61 -9.74
C PRO A 146 -0.10 8.17 -8.51
N ILE A 147 -0.38 9.12 -7.62
CA ILE A 147 -1.31 8.92 -6.50
C ILE A 147 -2.74 9.01 -7.03
N THR A 148 -3.54 7.99 -6.77
CA THR A 148 -4.96 7.94 -7.11
C THR A 148 -5.68 7.04 -6.11
N MET A 149 -6.97 7.31 -5.90
CA MET A 149 -7.85 6.45 -5.11
C MET A 149 -8.14 5.10 -5.80
N LEU A 150 -7.99 5.06 -7.12
CA LEU A 150 -8.31 3.90 -7.96
C LEU A 150 -7.11 3.59 -8.86
N PRO A 151 -6.06 2.94 -8.33
CA PRO A 151 -4.91 2.53 -9.13
C PRO A 151 -5.36 1.53 -10.19
N GLU A 152 -5.03 1.83 -11.45
CA GLU A 152 -5.33 0.95 -12.57
C GLU A 152 -4.34 -0.22 -12.62
N LEU A 153 -4.89 -1.39 -12.93
CA LEU A 153 -4.13 -2.63 -13.12
C LEU A 153 -3.61 -2.68 -14.56
N LYS A 154 -2.30 -2.73 -14.73
CA LYS A 154 -1.68 -2.88 -16.04
C LYS A 154 -1.54 -4.35 -16.41
N GLU A 155 -1.86 -4.71 -17.64
CA GLU A 155 -1.76 -6.10 -18.11
C GLU A 155 -0.31 -6.59 -18.10
N GLU A 156 0.67 -5.70 -18.28
CA GLU A 156 2.10 -6.01 -18.19
C GLU A 156 2.50 -6.45 -16.77
N GLU A 157 1.88 -5.88 -15.73
CA GLU A 157 2.11 -6.26 -14.34
C GLU A 157 1.53 -7.64 -14.02
N ILE A 158 0.35 -7.93 -14.58
CA ILE A 158 -0.27 -9.24 -14.49
C ILE A 158 0.61 -10.29 -15.19
N GLN A 159 1.03 -10.02 -16.42
CA GLN A 159 1.87 -10.93 -17.19
C GLN A 159 3.21 -11.17 -16.51
N PHE A 160 3.81 -10.14 -15.89
CA PHE A 160 5.02 -10.29 -15.09
C PHE A 160 4.85 -11.34 -13.97
N ILE A 161 3.74 -11.29 -13.22
CA ILE A 161 3.48 -12.25 -12.14
C ILE A 161 3.33 -13.66 -12.72
N LEU A 162 2.56 -13.83 -13.80
CA LEU A 162 2.34 -15.14 -14.43
C LEU A 162 3.66 -15.74 -14.97
N ASP A 163 4.49 -14.92 -15.61
CA ASP A 163 5.80 -15.33 -16.11
C ASP A 163 6.73 -15.72 -14.96
N ALA A 164 6.71 -14.96 -13.86
CA ALA A 164 7.55 -15.22 -12.70
C ALA A 164 7.25 -16.57 -12.03
N ILE A 165 5.97 -16.95 -11.93
CA ILE A 165 5.57 -18.20 -11.28
C ILE A 165 5.66 -19.41 -12.22
N SER A 166 5.62 -19.20 -13.55
CA SER A 166 5.62 -20.27 -14.55
C SER A 166 6.82 -21.21 -14.45
N ASP A 167 7.99 -20.68 -14.10
CA ASP A 167 9.22 -21.46 -13.97
C ASP A 167 9.26 -22.33 -12.69
N TYR A 168 8.31 -22.12 -11.76
CA TYR A 168 8.30 -22.72 -10.43
C TYR A 168 7.15 -23.69 -10.18
N VAL A 169 6.19 -23.79 -11.11
CA VAL A 169 5.04 -24.69 -11.01
C VAL A 169 5.02 -25.73 -12.11
N CYS A 170 4.44 -26.90 -11.82
CA CYS A 170 4.26 -27.96 -12.80
C CYS A 170 2.97 -27.83 -13.63
N VAL A 171 2.12 -26.86 -13.30
CA VAL A 171 0.88 -26.57 -14.04
C VAL A 171 1.15 -25.54 -15.13
N LYS A 172 0.43 -25.64 -16.25
CA LYS A 172 0.49 -24.61 -17.28
C LYS A 172 -0.20 -23.36 -16.78
N VAL A 173 0.58 -22.32 -16.50
CA VAL A 173 0.08 -21.01 -16.06
C VAL A 173 -0.68 -20.33 -17.20
N ARG A 174 -1.87 -19.81 -16.91
CA ARG A 174 -2.75 -19.17 -17.91
C ARG A 174 -3.34 -17.89 -17.37
N ARG A 175 -3.42 -16.87 -18.23
CA ARG A 175 -4.12 -15.62 -17.93
C ARG A 175 -5.60 -15.83 -17.58
N SER A 176 -6.22 -16.86 -18.15
CA SER A 176 -7.60 -17.26 -17.89
C SER A 176 -7.85 -17.84 -16.49
N ASP A 177 -6.79 -18.22 -15.78
CA ASP A 177 -6.91 -18.78 -14.43
C ASP A 177 -7.06 -17.67 -13.39
N ILE A 178 -6.78 -16.41 -13.75
CA ILE A 178 -6.95 -15.28 -12.83
C ILE A 178 -8.43 -15.09 -12.51
N MET A 179 -8.77 -15.23 -11.23
CA MET A 179 -10.12 -15.06 -10.71
C MET A 179 -10.41 -13.61 -10.34
N SER A 180 -9.40 -12.90 -9.83
CA SER A 180 -9.46 -11.48 -9.49
C SER A 180 -8.06 -10.90 -9.39
N ALA A 181 -7.95 -9.56 -9.40
CA ALA A 181 -6.69 -8.85 -9.18
C ALA A 181 -6.96 -7.53 -8.45
N TRP A 182 -5.95 -7.04 -7.73
CA TRP A 182 -6.02 -5.73 -7.08
C TRP A 182 -4.65 -5.05 -7.09
N GLY A 183 -4.69 -3.72 -7.10
CA GLY A 183 -3.53 -2.85 -7.06
C GLY A 183 -3.56 -1.97 -5.82
N GLY A 184 -2.38 -1.61 -5.30
CA GLY A 184 -2.23 -0.70 -4.18
C GLY A 184 -1.03 0.22 -4.36
N ILE A 185 -1.09 1.40 -3.76
CA ILE A 185 -0.01 2.39 -3.81
C ILE A 185 0.75 2.38 -2.49
N ARG A 186 2.06 2.23 -2.56
CA ARG A 186 2.98 2.25 -1.43
C ARG A 186 3.58 3.65 -1.27
N PRO A 187 3.48 4.27 -0.08
CA PRO A 187 4.14 5.53 0.22
C PRO A 187 5.62 5.30 0.58
N ILE A 188 6.47 5.09 -0.42
CA ILE A 188 7.90 4.82 -0.20
C ILE A 188 8.64 6.13 0.07
N ARG A 189 9.61 6.14 0.98
CA ARG A 189 10.53 7.28 1.11
C ARG A 189 11.55 7.25 -0.03
N PRO A 190 11.75 8.36 -0.77
CA PRO A 190 12.82 8.45 -1.75
C PRO A 190 14.16 8.09 -1.09
N ARG A 191 15.01 7.35 -1.80
CA ARG A 191 16.39 7.18 -1.35
C ARG A 191 17.05 8.55 -1.36
N MET A 192 17.61 8.96 -0.22
CA MET A 192 18.46 10.15 -0.15
C MET A 192 19.66 9.89 -1.06
N GLU A 193 19.95 10.81 -1.98
CA GLU A 193 21.26 10.82 -2.63
C GLU A 193 22.31 10.92 -1.52
N THR A 194 23.21 9.94 -1.46
CA THR A 194 24.39 10.01 -0.59
C THR A 194 25.11 11.31 -0.88
N ARG A 195 25.20 12.20 0.12
CA ARG A 195 26.14 13.32 0.09
C ARG A 195 27.48 12.78 -0.42
N GLN A 196 27.95 13.27 -1.56
CA GLN A 196 29.32 13.02 -2.00
C GLN A 196 30.23 13.36 -0.81
N ALA A 197 30.99 12.38 -0.33
CA ALA A 197 32.03 12.62 0.63
C ALA A 197 32.96 13.68 0.02
N SER A 198 33.14 14.79 0.73
CA SER A 198 34.12 15.80 0.35
C SER A 198 35.48 15.11 0.20
N PRO A 199 36.25 15.37 -0.88
CA PRO A 199 37.57 14.79 -1.01
C PRO A 199 38.42 15.25 0.18
N GLU A 200 39.00 14.29 0.89
CA GLU A 200 39.97 14.55 1.94
C GLU A 200 41.10 15.42 1.38
N ILE A 201 41.42 16.49 2.11
CA ILE A 201 42.55 17.37 1.81
C ILE A 201 43.81 16.59 2.21
N THR A 202 44.67 16.33 1.22
CA THR A 202 46.02 15.78 1.39
C THR A 202 46.93 16.72 2.18
#